data_AF-A0AA46ZCC7-F1
#
_entry.id   AF-A0AA46ZCC7-F1
#
_cell.length_a   1.000
_cell.length_b   1.000
_cell.length_c   1.000
_cell.angle_alpha   90.00
_cell.angle_beta   90.00
_cell.angle_gamma   90.00
#
_symmetry.space_group_name_H-M   'P 1'
#
loop_
_entity.id
_entity.type
_entity.pdbx_description
1 polymer ?
#
loop_
_entity_poly.entity_id
_entity_poly.type
_entity_poly.pdbx_seq_one_letter_code
_entity_poly.pdbx_strand_id
1 'polypeptide(L)'
;MRSSRSRLTLAVTAAATVLGTVASVGTATAAAQPAGKWAPFTRCPVDAPAMLGADGLDRSPQCVVSYATSGTIKLGNTTVVTGNSNLQMGVVQNADGTSTVVAPPAGSIIADSATVPGGLIGLMCPSDIPFVTNICKQLTDGKLNKITATLESAGTPSEFDQIAGVLTDMPIVQIPVRIKLENPFLGNNCYIGTKSKPIMLRPHNADAPEFTVDRFNGADGTPNEEDGDASRLNMLGSTQVDDTFAVPGASGCGLGLLGIIDGAVNLKTGLPSAAGKNKLTLNNTQTHLGGLFAPGTVAPDAGKVLSQYWHGTAN
;
A
#
# COMPACT_ATOMS: atom_id res chain seq x y z
N MET A 1 -75.87 -38.84 52.81
CA MET A 1 -75.28 -37.54 53.20
C MET A 1 -74.45 -37.01 52.04
N ARG A 2 -74.58 -35.70 51.73
CA ARG A 2 -73.75 -34.77 50.90
C ARG A 2 -72.49 -35.35 50.22
N SER A 3 -72.02 -34.95 49.04
CA SER A 3 -72.35 -33.94 48.03
C SER A 3 -71.38 -34.20 46.87
N SER A 4 -71.83 -33.94 45.66
CA SER A 4 -71.05 -33.89 44.42
C SER A 4 -70.05 -32.71 44.37
N ARG A 5 -69.20 -32.72 43.33
CA ARG A 5 -68.48 -31.61 42.66
C ARG A 5 -67.09 -31.31 43.23
N SER A 6 -66.10 -30.82 42.49
CA SER A 6 -65.75 -30.59 41.07
C SER A 6 -64.55 -29.61 41.15
N ARG A 7 -63.66 -29.59 40.13
CA ARG A 7 -62.61 -28.57 39.88
C ARG A 7 -61.36 -28.75 40.76
N LEU A 8 -60.11 -28.55 40.31
CA LEU A 8 -59.59 -27.57 39.37
C LEU A 8 -58.39 -28.11 38.58
N THR A 9 -58.33 -27.65 37.33
CA THR A 9 -57.23 -27.61 36.37
C THR A 9 -55.98 -26.89 36.91
N LEU A 10 -54.78 -27.35 36.57
CA LEU A 10 -53.62 -26.46 36.41
C LEU A 10 -52.80 -26.89 35.18
N ALA A 11 -52.88 -26.07 34.14
CA ALA A 11 -52.03 -26.13 32.97
C ALA A 11 -50.65 -25.55 33.32
N VAL A 12 -49.58 -26.29 33.04
CA VAL A 12 -48.20 -25.79 33.14
C VAL A 12 -47.81 -25.24 31.78
N THR A 13 -47.94 -23.92 31.61
CA THR A 13 -47.34 -23.18 30.50
C THR A 13 -45.84 -23.01 30.76
N ALA A 14 -45.01 -23.72 29.99
CA ALA A 14 -43.58 -23.47 29.92
C ALA A 14 -43.32 -22.18 29.13
N ALA A 15 -42.85 -21.14 29.82
CA ALA A 15 -42.38 -19.90 29.20
C ALA A 15 -40.96 -20.12 28.65
N ALA A 16 -40.80 -20.08 27.33
CA ALA A 16 -39.50 -20.05 26.67
C ALA A 16 -38.96 -18.62 26.69
N THR A 17 -37.96 -18.37 27.53
CA THR A 17 -37.17 -17.13 27.52
C THR A 17 -36.16 -17.19 26.37
N VAL A 18 -36.47 -16.53 25.26
CA VAL A 18 -35.51 -16.26 24.18
C VAL A 18 -34.57 -15.15 24.65
N LEU A 19 -33.37 -15.51 25.08
CA LEU A 19 -32.25 -14.58 25.29
C LEU A 19 -31.78 -14.09 23.92
N GLY A 20 -32.20 -12.87 23.54
CA GLY A 20 -31.65 -12.17 22.39
C GLY A 20 -30.22 -11.73 22.67
N THR A 21 -29.24 -12.34 22.03
CA THR A 21 -27.86 -11.85 21.98
C THR A 21 -27.83 -10.63 21.07
N VAL A 22 -27.78 -9.44 21.67
CA VAL A 22 -27.48 -8.21 20.95
C VAL A 22 -26.00 -8.28 20.55
N ALA A 23 -25.72 -8.66 19.31
CA ALA A 23 -24.40 -8.53 18.74
C ALA A 23 -24.07 -7.03 18.68
N SER A 24 -23.19 -6.56 19.57
CA SER A 24 -22.60 -5.24 19.49
C SER A 24 -21.79 -5.17 18.20
N VAL A 25 -22.36 -4.54 17.17
CA VAL A 25 -21.63 -4.06 16.00
C VAL A 25 -20.69 -2.98 16.53
N GLY A 26 -19.47 -3.36 16.84
CA GLY A 26 -18.42 -2.41 17.21
C GLY A 26 -18.22 -1.47 16.03
N THR A 27 -18.54 -0.19 16.21
CA THR A 27 -18.05 0.85 15.32
C THR A 27 -16.53 0.82 15.42
N ALA A 28 -15.86 0.42 14.34
CA ALA A 28 -14.41 0.58 14.24
C ALA A 28 -14.12 2.09 14.37
N THR A 29 -13.63 2.52 15.53
CA THR A 29 -13.02 3.84 15.68
C THR A 29 -11.88 3.91 14.67
N ALA A 30 -11.96 4.85 13.73
CA ALA A 30 -10.82 5.17 12.87
C ALA A 30 -9.62 5.46 13.79
N ALA A 31 -8.48 4.84 13.53
CA ALA A 31 -7.27 5.13 14.29
C ALA A 31 -6.98 6.64 14.15
N ALA A 32 -6.77 7.30 15.29
CA ALA A 32 -6.38 8.71 15.35
C ALA A 32 -5.18 8.93 14.41
N GLN A 33 -5.22 9.98 13.60
CA GLN A 33 -4.18 10.24 12.59
C GLN A 33 -3.19 11.29 13.11
N PRO A 34 -1.89 11.16 12.82
CA PRO A 34 -0.91 12.16 13.21
C PRO A 34 -1.30 13.57 12.71
N ALA A 35 -0.99 14.59 13.49
CA ALA A 35 -1.29 15.98 13.20
C ALA A 35 -0.01 16.83 13.02
N GLY A 36 -0.19 18.10 12.69
CA GLY A 36 0.93 19.04 12.52
C GLY A 36 1.93 18.57 11.45
N LYS A 37 3.23 18.74 11.74
CA LYS A 37 4.31 18.31 10.82
C LYS A 37 4.42 16.78 10.67
N TRP A 38 3.82 16.00 11.58
CA TRP A 38 3.71 14.54 11.46
C TRP A 38 2.58 14.07 10.53
N ALA A 39 1.65 14.95 10.15
CA ALA A 39 0.44 14.58 9.41
C ALA A 39 0.65 13.69 8.16
N PRO A 40 1.74 13.83 7.37
CA PRO A 40 1.98 12.94 6.25
C PRO A 40 2.27 11.48 6.61
N PHE A 41 2.73 11.19 7.84
CA PHE A 41 3.29 9.89 8.24
C PHE A 41 2.24 8.94 8.83
N THR A 42 1.07 8.83 8.22
CA THR A 42 -0.10 8.10 8.77
C THR A 42 0.07 6.59 8.98
N ARG A 43 1.12 5.96 8.43
CA ARG A 43 1.37 4.52 8.49
C ARG A 43 2.81 4.18 8.88
N CYS A 44 3.53 5.08 9.55
CA CYS A 44 4.86 4.75 10.02
C CYS A 44 4.80 3.62 11.07
N PRO A 45 5.58 2.53 10.94
CA PRO A 45 5.53 1.40 11.87
C PRO A 45 6.34 1.68 13.16
N VAL A 46 6.08 2.80 13.83
CA VAL A 46 6.86 3.28 14.98
C VAL A 46 6.90 2.30 16.16
N ASP A 47 5.88 1.43 16.27
CA ASP A 47 5.79 0.41 17.33
C ASP A 47 6.42 -0.94 16.94
N ALA A 48 6.95 -1.06 15.72
CA ALA A 48 7.65 -2.27 15.33
C ALA A 48 8.89 -2.47 16.21
N PRO A 49 9.22 -3.71 16.63
CA PRO A 49 10.36 -3.96 17.51
C PRO A 49 11.69 -3.40 17.00
N ALA A 50 11.91 -3.42 15.67
CA ALA A 50 13.10 -2.86 15.05
C ALA A 50 13.18 -1.33 15.19
N MET A 51 12.03 -0.63 15.10
CA MET A 51 11.95 0.82 15.27
C MET A 51 12.14 1.20 16.75
N LEU A 52 11.41 0.53 17.67
CA LEU A 52 11.50 0.77 19.10
C LEU A 52 12.89 0.46 19.69
N GLY A 53 13.60 -0.51 19.10
CA GLY A 53 14.94 -0.92 19.52
C GLY A 53 16.08 -0.04 18.99
N ALA A 54 15.79 1.05 18.28
CA ALA A 54 16.79 2.00 17.83
C ALA A 54 17.23 2.89 19.00
N ASP A 55 18.54 2.94 19.27
CA ASP A 55 19.10 3.58 20.47
C ASP A 55 19.41 5.07 20.30
N GLY A 56 19.54 5.55 19.07
CA GLY A 56 19.90 6.92 18.72
C GLY A 56 21.40 7.21 18.66
N LEU A 57 22.26 6.22 18.93
CA LEU A 57 23.71 6.31 18.75
C LEU A 57 24.15 5.47 17.54
N ASP A 58 23.96 4.16 17.63
CA ASP A 58 24.31 3.22 16.57
C ASP A 58 23.16 3.03 15.58
N ARG A 59 21.93 3.31 16.02
CA ARG A 59 20.70 3.10 15.25
C ARG A 59 19.74 4.27 15.40
N SER A 60 19.45 4.96 14.31
CA SER A 60 18.55 6.12 14.30
C SER A 60 17.25 5.80 13.57
N PRO A 61 16.07 5.90 14.22
CA PRO A 61 14.79 5.57 13.62
C PRO A 61 14.19 6.78 12.90
N GLN A 62 13.60 6.54 11.73
CA GLN A 62 12.97 7.55 10.87
C GLN A 62 11.74 6.98 10.18
N CYS A 63 10.80 7.85 9.84
CA CYS A 63 9.63 7.56 9.03
C CYS A 63 9.84 8.12 7.63
N VAL A 64 9.54 7.35 6.59
CA VAL A 64 9.56 7.80 5.20
C VAL A 64 8.15 7.73 4.64
N VAL A 65 7.71 8.81 3.99
CA VAL A 65 6.52 8.83 3.15
C VAL A 65 6.90 9.42 1.79
N SER A 66 6.38 8.83 0.73
CA SER A 66 6.42 9.41 -0.61
C SER A 66 5.05 9.28 -1.24
N TYR A 67 4.50 10.37 -1.76
CA TYR A 67 3.25 10.33 -2.50
C TYR A 67 3.37 11.00 -3.85
N ALA A 68 2.67 10.44 -4.84
CA ALA A 68 2.54 10.99 -6.18
C ALA A 68 1.06 11.10 -6.50
N THR A 69 0.65 12.21 -7.11
CA THR A 69 -0.77 12.46 -7.46
C THR A 69 -1.16 11.87 -8.80
N SER A 70 -0.17 11.56 -9.64
CA SER A 70 -0.38 10.97 -10.95
C SER A 70 0.89 10.28 -11.43
N GLY A 71 0.75 9.49 -12.49
CA GLY A 71 1.87 8.82 -13.11
C GLY A 71 1.45 7.98 -14.30
N THR A 72 2.41 7.23 -14.82
CA THR A 72 2.15 6.19 -15.81
C THR A 72 2.96 4.95 -15.47
N ILE A 73 2.39 3.80 -15.78
CA ILE A 73 3.09 2.52 -15.72
C ILE A 73 2.90 1.80 -17.06
N LYS A 74 4.02 1.45 -17.69
CA LYS A 74 4.09 0.65 -18.90
C LYS A 74 4.61 -0.73 -18.55
N LEU A 75 3.84 -1.75 -18.91
CA LEU A 75 4.18 -3.17 -18.78
C LEU A 75 4.06 -3.79 -20.17
N GLY A 76 5.19 -4.18 -20.76
CA GLY A 76 5.25 -4.69 -22.14
C GLY A 76 4.58 -3.72 -23.13
N ASN A 77 3.44 -4.14 -23.68
CA ASN A 77 2.68 -3.39 -24.69
C ASN A 77 1.58 -2.51 -24.11
N THR A 78 1.32 -2.56 -22.80
CA THR A 78 0.23 -1.83 -22.16
C THR A 78 0.76 -0.68 -21.32
N THR A 79 0.23 0.53 -21.53
CA THR A 79 0.49 1.69 -20.69
C THR A 79 -0.79 2.10 -19.98
N VAL A 80 -0.71 2.32 -18.67
CA VAL A 80 -1.82 2.73 -17.81
C VAL A 80 -1.45 4.04 -17.13
N VAL A 81 -2.39 4.98 -17.09
CA VAL A 81 -2.28 6.19 -16.26
C VAL A 81 -2.65 5.81 -14.82
N THR A 82 -1.76 6.09 -13.88
CA THR A 82 -1.97 5.80 -12.45
C THR A 82 -2.64 6.98 -11.75
N GLY A 83 -3.47 6.70 -10.75
CA GLY A 83 -3.99 7.71 -9.84
C GLY A 83 -2.98 8.05 -8.74
N ASN A 84 -3.50 8.38 -7.55
CA ASN A 84 -2.64 8.66 -6.40
C ASN A 84 -1.89 7.40 -5.95
N SER A 85 -0.68 7.58 -5.45
CA SER A 85 0.08 6.54 -4.78
C SER A 85 0.74 7.11 -3.53
N ASN A 86 0.88 6.27 -2.50
CA ASN A 86 1.45 6.62 -1.22
C ASN A 86 2.29 5.44 -0.71
N LEU A 87 3.61 5.60 -0.78
CA LEU A 87 4.60 4.74 -0.14
C LEU A 87 4.84 5.22 1.29
N GLN A 88 4.80 4.31 2.26
CA GLN A 88 5.25 4.57 3.63
C GLN A 88 6.06 3.40 4.18
N MET A 89 7.08 3.73 4.97
CA MET A 89 7.93 2.77 5.65
C MET A 89 8.64 3.40 6.84
N GLY A 90 9.03 2.58 7.80
CA GLY A 90 10.03 2.93 8.79
C GLY A 90 11.42 2.62 8.26
N VAL A 91 12.40 3.40 8.69
CA VAL A 91 13.82 3.18 8.38
C VAL A 91 14.60 3.28 9.68
N VAL A 92 15.52 2.34 9.90
CA VAL A 92 16.52 2.42 10.95
C VAL A 92 17.87 2.57 10.27
N GLN A 93 18.44 3.77 10.34
CA GLN A 93 19.78 4.06 9.85
C GLN A 93 20.81 3.52 10.84
N ASN A 94 21.76 2.75 10.34
CA ASN A 94 22.87 2.18 11.11
C ASN A 94 24.09 3.12 11.07
N ALA A 95 24.99 2.99 12.05
CA ALA A 95 26.23 3.75 12.13
C ALA A 95 27.18 3.58 10.92
N ASP A 96 27.05 2.47 10.18
CA ASP A 96 27.82 2.21 8.95
C ASP A 96 27.24 2.92 7.70
N GLY A 97 26.16 3.69 7.87
CA GLY A 97 25.46 4.39 6.79
C GLY A 97 24.41 3.56 6.06
N THR A 98 24.30 2.26 6.35
CA THR A 98 23.24 1.40 5.78
C THR A 98 21.90 1.63 6.47
N SER A 99 20.81 1.21 5.82
CA SER A 99 19.46 1.36 6.34
C SER A 99 18.72 0.04 6.39
N THR A 100 18.09 -0.25 7.52
CA THR A 100 17.12 -1.34 7.65
C THR A 100 15.72 -0.79 7.43
N VAL A 101 14.97 -1.36 6.49
CA VAL A 101 13.59 -0.94 6.20
C VAL A 101 12.60 -1.79 6.99
N VAL A 102 11.59 -1.12 7.55
CA VAL A 102 10.48 -1.74 8.27
C VAL A 102 9.19 -1.41 7.53
N ALA A 103 8.49 -2.43 7.03
CA ALA A 103 7.21 -2.24 6.36
C ALA A 103 6.08 -1.99 7.38
N PRO A 104 5.09 -1.13 7.05
CA PRO A 104 3.83 -1.06 7.79
C PRO A 104 3.09 -2.40 7.74
N PRO A 105 2.27 -2.74 8.76
CA PRO A 105 1.51 -4.00 8.77
C PRO A 105 0.60 -4.21 7.56
N ALA A 106 0.03 -3.13 7.00
CA ALA A 106 -0.82 -3.15 5.82
C ALA A 106 -0.03 -3.15 4.49
N GLY A 107 1.29 -3.18 4.53
CA GLY A 107 2.17 -3.00 3.38
C GLY A 107 2.61 -1.54 3.18
N SER A 108 3.69 -1.36 2.43
CA SER A 108 4.31 -0.05 2.23
C SER A 108 3.59 0.81 1.20
N ILE A 109 3.01 0.22 0.16
CA ILE A 109 2.30 0.96 -0.90
C ILE A 109 0.78 0.85 -0.73
N ILE A 110 0.12 1.99 -0.82
CA ILE A 110 -1.30 2.14 -1.16
C ILE A 110 -1.38 2.96 -2.45
N ALA A 111 -2.10 2.47 -3.44
CA ALA A 111 -2.30 3.16 -4.71
C ALA A 111 -3.75 3.06 -5.18
N ASP A 112 -4.23 4.11 -5.85
CA ASP A 112 -5.52 4.11 -6.50
C ASP A 112 -5.57 3.06 -7.61
N SER A 113 -6.71 2.38 -7.73
CA SER A 113 -6.96 1.47 -8.84
C SER A 113 -7.00 2.24 -10.15
N ALA A 114 -6.24 1.77 -11.14
CA ALA A 114 -6.22 2.34 -12.47
C ALA A 114 -7.05 1.49 -13.46
N THR A 115 -7.65 2.13 -14.47
CA THR A 115 -8.40 1.40 -15.50
C THR A 115 -7.46 0.96 -16.62
N VAL A 116 -7.47 -0.33 -16.95
CA VAL A 116 -6.66 -0.88 -18.05
C VAL A 116 -7.30 -0.50 -19.40
N PRO A 117 -6.57 0.18 -20.32
CA PRO A 117 -7.11 0.53 -21.62
C PRO A 117 -7.58 -0.69 -22.42
N GLY A 118 -8.74 -0.58 -23.04
CA GLY A 118 -9.34 -1.64 -23.87
C GLY A 118 -10.12 -2.71 -23.11
N GLY A 119 -9.98 -2.81 -21.79
CA GLY A 119 -10.78 -3.72 -20.96
C GLY A 119 -10.64 -5.21 -21.33
N LEU A 120 -11.63 -6.01 -20.94
CA LEU A 120 -11.68 -7.45 -21.17
C LEU A 120 -11.84 -7.82 -22.66
N ILE A 121 -12.55 -7.01 -23.45
CA ILE A 121 -12.62 -7.14 -24.91
C ILE A 121 -11.22 -7.03 -25.51
N GLY A 122 -10.41 -6.11 -25.00
CA GLY A 122 -9.02 -5.94 -25.41
C GLY A 122 -8.13 -7.13 -25.05
N LEU A 123 -8.43 -7.86 -23.97
CA LEU A 123 -7.64 -8.99 -23.46
C LEU A 123 -8.09 -10.37 -24.00
N MET A 124 -9.39 -10.61 -24.18
CA MET A 124 -9.96 -11.97 -24.29
C MET A 124 -10.75 -12.25 -25.57
N CYS A 125 -10.98 -11.28 -26.45
CA CYS A 125 -11.81 -11.47 -27.64
C CYS A 125 -10.99 -11.56 -28.94
N PRO A 126 -10.46 -12.74 -29.32
CA PRO A 126 -10.17 -13.04 -30.71
C PRO A 126 -11.47 -13.39 -31.45
N SER A 127 -11.53 -13.07 -32.74
CA SER A 127 -12.73 -13.10 -33.57
C SER A 127 -13.35 -14.50 -33.81
N ASP A 128 -12.62 -15.60 -33.53
CA ASP A 128 -12.91 -16.90 -34.17
C ASP A 128 -13.18 -18.08 -33.22
N ILE A 129 -13.35 -17.88 -31.90
CA ILE A 129 -13.69 -18.97 -30.95
C ILE A 129 -15.20 -18.94 -30.59
N PRO A 130 -16.01 -19.93 -31.01
CA PRO A 130 -17.48 -19.87 -30.92
C PRO A 130 -18.07 -19.67 -29.51
N PHE A 131 -17.43 -20.25 -28.48
CA PHE A 131 -17.86 -20.08 -27.08
C PHE A 131 -17.49 -18.69 -26.52
N VAL A 132 -16.37 -18.12 -26.98
CA VAL A 132 -15.88 -16.80 -26.58
C VAL A 132 -16.71 -15.69 -27.23
N THR A 133 -17.21 -15.91 -28.45
CA THR A 133 -18.06 -14.94 -29.17
C THR A 133 -19.32 -14.54 -28.40
N ASN A 134 -19.96 -15.46 -27.67
CA ASN A 134 -21.16 -15.15 -26.87
C ASN A 134 -20.84 -14.34 -25.61
N ILE A 135 -19.70 -14.61 -24.96
CA ILE A 135 -19.20 -13.80 -23.85
C ILE A 135 -18.82 -12.41 -24.36
N CYS A 136 -18.12 -12.32 -25.49
CA CYS A 136 -17.75 -11.05 -26.13
C CYS A 136 -18.95 -10.20 -26.55
N LYS A 137 -20.07 -10.82 -26.95
CA LYS A 137 -21.34 -10.11 -27.20
C LYS A 137 -21.95 -9.54 -25.91
N GLN A 138 -21.85 -10.25 -24.78
CA GLN A 138 -22.30 -9.74 -23.47
C GLN A 138 -21.39 -8.65 -22.89
N LEU A 139 -20.10 -8.63 -23.27
CA LEU A 139 -19.13 -7.60 -22.86
C LEU A 139 -19.33 -6.23 -23.54
N THR A 140 -20.32 -6.09 -24.43
CA THR A 140 -20.73 -4.78 -24.95
C THR A 140 -21.31 -3.86 -23.86
N ASP A 141 -21.65 -4.41 -22.69
CA ASP A 141 -21.87 -3.63 -21.48
C ASP A 141 -20.53 -3.11 -20.93
N GLY A 142 -20.33 -1.79 -20.97
CA GLY A 142 -19.10 -1.12 -20.57
C GLY A 142 -18.65 -1.40 -19.14
N LYS A 143 -19.55 -1.81 -18.23
CA LYS A 143 -19.19 -2.19 -16.85
C LYS A 143 -18.52 -3.57 -16.78
N LEU A 144 -18.99 -4.52 -17.59
CA LEU A 144 -18.43 -5.88 -17.65
C LEU A 144 -17.10 -5.92 -18.39
N ASN A 145 -16.85 -4.95 -19.28
CA ASN A 145 -15.59 -4.80 -19.98
C ASN A 145 -14.48 -4.14 -19.12
N LYS A 146 -14.82 -3.39 -18.08
CA LYS A 146 -13.84 -2.64 -17.29
C LYS A 146 -12.95 -3.59 -16.48
N ILE A 147 -11.63 -3.41 -16.59
CA ILE A 147 -10.64 -4.07 -15.73
C ILE A 147 -9.94 -2.98 -14.94
N THR A 148 -9.92 -3.15 -13.62
CA THR A 148 -9.14 -2.32 -12.73
C THR A 148 -7.85 -3.04 -12.34
N ALA A 149 -6.75 -2.30 -12.34
CA ALA A 149 -5.44 -2.76 -11.93
C ALA A 149 -5.02 -1.98 -10.69
N THR A 150 -4.72 -2.68 -9.60
CA THR A 150 -4.30 -2.07 -8.33
C THR A 150 -2.92 -2.57 -7.97
N LEU A 151 -2.00 -1.65 -7.69
CA LEU A 151 -0.66 -1.98 -7.23
C LEU A 151 -0.72 -2.35 -5.74
N GLU A 152 -0.18 -3.51 -5.39
CA GLU A 152 -0.13 -4.00 -4.02
C GLU A 152 1.31 -4.31 -3.61
N SER A 153 1.59 -4.14 -2.32
CA SER A 153 2.86 -4.58 -1.73
C SER A 153 2.99 -6.10 -1.80
N ALA A 154 4.12 -6.58 -2.32
CA ALA A 154 4.42 -8.01 -2.42
C ALA A 154 5.48 -8.47 -1.40
N GLY A 155 6.07 -7.54 -0.65
CA GLY A 155 7.05 -7.77 0.40
C GLY A 155 7.45 -6.46 1.09
N THR A 156 8.49 -6.53 1.91
CA THR A 156 9.11 -5.37 2.56
C THR A 156 10.06 -4.69 1.58
N PRO A 157 10.04 -3.35 1.42
CA PRO A 157 11.05 -2.65 0.63
C PRO A 157 12.46 -2.87 1.22
N SER A 158 13.48 -2.61 0.41
CA SER A 158 14.89 -2.87 0.74
C SER A 158 15.78 -1.90 0.00
N GLU A 159 17.09 -1.92 0.27
CA GLU A 159 18.07 -1.09 -0.47
C GLU A 159 17.68 0.39 -0.45
N PHE A 160 17.19 0.88 0.70
CA PHE A 160 16.87 2.29 0.86
C PHE A 160 18.16 3.11 0.96
N ASP A 161 18.29 4.12 0.11
CA ASP A 161 19.36 5.10 0.11
C ASP A 161 18.78 6.50 0.28
N GLN A 162 19.03 7.08 1.45
CA GLN A 162 18.56 8.42 1.79
C GLN A 162 19.21 9.49 0.91
N ILE A 163 20.48 9.32 0.53
CA ILE A 163 21.24 10.28 -0.27
C ILE A 163 20.70 10.28 -1.71
N ALA A 164 20.36 9.11 -2.24
CA ALA A 164 19.68 8.99 -3.54
C ALA A 164 18.35 9.76 -3.58
N GLY A 165 17.69 9.96 -2.43
CA GLY A 165 16.45 10.74 -2.33
C GLY A 165 16.57 12.21 -2.72
N VAL A 166 17.77 12.81 -2.68
CA VAL A 166 18.03 14.22 -3.07
C VAL A 166 18.84 14.37 -4.35
N LEU A 167 19.33 13.27 -4.91
CA LEU A 167 20.12 13.24 -6.14
C LEU A 167 19.31 12.65 -7.29
N THR A 168 19.81 12.81 -8.52
CA THR A 168 19.22 12.21 -9.72
C THR A 168 19.90 10.90 -10.08
N ASP A 169 19.21 10.07 -10.87
CA ASP A 169 19.76 8.88 -11.52
C ASP A 169 20.29 7.78 -10.57
N MET A 170 19.93 7.85 -9.29
CA MET A 170 20.26 6.83 -8.28
C MET A 170 19.00 6.20 -7.68
N PRO A 171 18.89 4.86 -7.65
CA PRO A 171 17.77 4.17 -7.01
C PRO A 171 17.59 4.58 -5.55
N ILE A 172 16.39 5.01 -5.19
CA ILE A 172 16.08 5.47 -3.82
C ILE A 172 15.75 4.29 -2.92
N VAL A 173 15.02 3.31 -3.45
CA VAL A 173 14.54 2.14 -2.71
C VAL A 173 14.13 1.04 -3.68
N GLN A 174 14.36 -0.20 -3.31
CA GLN A 174 13.80 -1.37 -3.99
C GLN A 174 12.45 -1.74 -3.37
N ILE A 175 11.38 -1.73 -4.18
CA ILE A 175 10.02 -1.98 -3.73
C ILE A 175 9.43 -3.22 -4.43
N PRO A 176 9.19 -4.32 -3.71
CA PRO A 176 8.53 -5.50 -4.26
C PRO A 176 7.01 -5.27 -4.36
N VAL A 177 6.48 -5.32 -5.57
CA VAL A 177 5.05 -5.13 -5.84
C VAL A 177 4.45 -6.25 -6.69
N ARG A 178 3.13 -6.35 -6.65
CA ARG A 178 2.32 -7.15 -7.58
C ARG A 178 1.11 -6.33 -7.98
N ILE A 179 0.50 -6.66 -9.12
CA ILE A 179 -0.68 -5.93 -9.60
C ILE A 179 -1.88 -6.86 -9.56
N LYS A 180 -2.90 -6.50 -8.78
CA LYS A 180 -4.18 -7.20 -8.77
C LYS A 180 -5.03 -6.70 -9.93
N LEU A 181 -5.52 -7.63 -10.74
CA LEU A 181 -6.49 -7.34 -11.79
C LEU A 181 -7.87 -7.74 -11.31
N GLU A 182 -8.82 -6.80 -11.36
CA GLU A 182 -10.17 -7.00 -10.89
C GLU A 182 -11.16 -6.85 -12.03
N ASN A 183 -11.94 -7.90 -12.25
CA ASN A 183 -13.09 -7.97 -13.13
C ASN A 183 -13.89 -9.24 -12.79
N PRO A 184 -15.23 -9.23 -12.90
CA PRO A 184 -16.06 -10.40 -12.56
C PRO A 184 -15.64 -11.71 -13.24
N PHE A 185 -15.05 -11.66 -14.44
CA PHE A 185 -14.60 -12.84 -15.20
C PHE A 185 -13.17 -13.30 -14.88
N LEU A 186 -12.36 -12.44 -14.25
CA LEU A 186 -10.98 -12.77 -13.85
C LEU A 186 -10.90 -13.46 -12.48
N GLY A 187 -11.97 -13.38 -11.70
CA GLY A 187 -11.97 -13.86 -10.30
C GLY A 187 -11.09 -12.99 -9.39
N ASN A 188 -11.04 -13.36 -8.11
CA ASN A 188 -10.40 -12.53 -7.07
C ASN A 188 -8.88 -12.72 -6.97
N ASN A 189 -8.32 -13.67 -7.72
CA ASN A 189 -6.93 -14.12 -7.59
C ASN A 189 -6.08 -13.82 -8.84
N CYS A 190 -6.55 -12.95 -9.74
CA CYS A 190 -5.81 -12.60 -10.94
C CYS A 190 -4.74 -11.55 -10.61
N TYR A 191 -3.46 -11.92 -10.74
CA TYR A 191 -2.33 -11.02 -10.47
C TYR A 191 -1.30 -11.06 -11.58
N ILE A 192 -0.69 -9.91 -11.87
CA ILE A 192 0.61 -9.82 -12.56
C ILE A 192 1.71 -9.77 -11.49
N GLY A 193 2.61 -10.76 -11.53
CA GLY A 193 3.54 -11.02 -10.44
C GLY A 193 2.88 -11.67 -9.22
N THR A 194 3.70 -12.14 -8.29
CA THR A 194 3.25 -12.79 -7.05
C THR A 194 4.11 -12.33 -5.87
N LYS A 195 3.75 -12.72 -4.64
CA LYS A 195 4.62 -12.50 -3.48
C LYS A 195 5.97 -13.22 -3.59
N SER A 196 6.02 -14.36 -4.28
CA SER A 196 7.26 -15.12 -4.48
C SER A 196 8.05 -14.72 -5.73
N LYS A 197 7.40 -14.07 -6.70
CA LYS A 197 7.99 -13.51 -7.92
C LYS A 197 7.40 -12.12 -8.16
N PRO A 198 7.78 -11.13 -7.34
CA PRO A 198 7.25 -9.78 -7.47
C PRO A 198 7.86 -9.04 -8.66
N ILE A 199 7.25 -7.93 -9.03
CA ILE A 199 7.89 -6.88 -9.82
C ILE A 199 8.76 -6.09 -8.83
N MET A 200 10.05 -5.91 -9.14
CA MET A 200 10.97 -5.15 -8.30
C MET A 200 11.15 -3.76 -8.88
N LEU A 201 10.48 -2.78 -8.29
CA LEU A 201 10.61 -1.37 -8.68
C LEU A 201 11.80 -0.73 -7.97
N ARG A 202 12.54 0.13 -8.67
CA ARG A 202 13.69 0.89 -8.18
C ARG A 202 13.61 2.34 -8.67
N PRO A 203 12.62 3.12 -8.21
CA PRO A 203 12.47 4.52 -8.62
C PRO A 203 13.71 5.34 -8.27
N HIS A 204 14.09 6.23 -9.18
CA HIS A 204 15.07 7.29 -8.98
C HIS A 204 14.49 8.63 -9.42
N ASN A 205 15.01 9.74 -8.90
CA ASN A 205 14.63 11.06 -9.38
C ASN A 205 15.17 11.29 -10.80
N ALA A 206 14.30 11.63 -11.74
CA ALA A 206 14.68 12.07 -13.09
C ALA A 206 15.12 13.55 -13.09
N ASP A 207 14.63 14.33 -12.12
CA ASP A 207 14.95 15.73 -11.90
C ASP A 207 15.14 15.98 -10.40
N ALA A 208 16.02 16.93 -10.06
CA ALA A 208 16.35 17.18 -8.66
C ALA A 208 15.14 17.76 -7.91
N PRO A 209 14.77 17.20 -6.74
CA PRO A 209 13.70 17.75 -5.93
C PRO A 209 14.09 19.10 -5.32
N GLU A 210 13.10 19.93 -5.00
CA GLU A 210 13.31 21.00 -4.03
C GLU A 210 13.58 20.38 -2.65
N PHE A 211 14.68 20.79 -2.02
CA PHE A 211 15.08 20.28 -0.71
C PHE A 211 14.92 21.34 0.38
N THR A 212 14.14 21.02 1.41
CA THR A 212 14.01 21.86 2.61
C THR A 212 14.03 21.02 3.88
N VAL A 213 14.36 21.65 5.01
CA VAL A 213 14.36 21.02 6.33
C VAL A 213 13.42 21.79 7.23
N ASP A 214 12.41 21.11 7.75
CA ASP A 214 11.57 21.63 8.82
C ASP A 214 12.09 21.12 10.18
N ARG A 215 12.09 21.98 11.20
CA ARG A 215 12.20 21.58 12.61
C ARG A 215 10.90 21.91 13.34
N PHE A 216 10.54 21.05 14.29
CA PHE A 216 9.28 21.14 15.01
C PHE A 216 9.33 20.41 16.35
N ASN A 217 8.38 20.74 17.22
CA ASN A 217 8.19 20.05 18.49
C ASN A 217 7.64 18.65 18.21
N GLY A 218 8.40 17.62 18.57
CA GLY A 218 8.06 16.24 18.28
C GLY A 218 6.78 15.79 18.97
N ALA A 219 6.54 16.23 20.21
CA ALA A 219 5.40 15.81 21.02
C ALA A 219 4.03 16.23 20.46
N ASP A 220 3.94 17.38 19.79
CA ASP A 220 2.67 17.95 19.29
C ASP A 220 2.69 18.28 17.79
N GLY A 221 3.83 18.15 17.12
CA GLY A 221 4.00 18.40 15.69
C GLY A 221 3.98 19.89 15.31
N THR A 222 4.04 20.82 16.27
CA THR A 222 3.98 22.26 16.01
C THR A 222 5.32 22.81 15.50
N PRO A 223 5.34 23.72 14.51
CA PRO A 223 6.59 24.28 13.98
C PRO A 223 7.46 24.94 15.08
N ASN A 224 8.77 24.64 15.05
CA ASN A 224 9.76 25.20 15.96
C ASN A 224 11.15 25.12 15.30
N GLU A 225 11.50 26.18 14.57
CA GLU A 225 12.71 26.21 13.73
C GLU A 225 14.02 26.30 14.55
N GLU A 226 13.97 26.93 15.71
CA GLU A 226 15.13 27.20 16.56
C GLU A 226 15.46 25.99 17.45
N ASP A 227 14.44 25.44 18.12
CA ASP A 227 14.62 24.46 19.20
C ASP A 227 13.88 23.13 18.96
N GLY A 228 13.28 22.93 17.79
CA GLY A 228 12.56 21.70 17.47
C GLY A 228 13.43 20.44 17.64
N ASP A 229 12.93 19.47 18.40
CA ASP A 229 13.56 18.20 18.73
C ASP A 229 13.22 17.09 17.72
N ALA A 230 12.24 17.35 16.85
CA ALA A 230 11.97 16.56 15.65
C ALA A 230 12.27 17.37 14.38
N SER A 231 12.51 16.65 13.28
CA SER A 231 12.76 17.24 11.99
C SER A 231 12.12 16.46 10.85
N ARG A 232 11.89 17.15 9.74
CA ARG A 232 11.41 16.56 8.50
C ARG A 232 12.20 17.11 7.33
N LEU A 233 12.91 16.21 6.66
CA LEU A 233 13.50 16.48 5.35
C LEU A 233 12.38 16.41 4.32
N ASN A 234 12.32 17.40 3.45
CA ASN A 234 11.33 17.52 2.40
C ASN A 234 12.06 17.46 1.05
N MET A 235 11.63 16.54 0.18
CA MET A 235 12.06 16.43 -1.20
C MET A 235 10.81 16.56 -2.07
N LEU A 236 10.61 17.73 -2.65
CA LEU A 236 9.34 18.13 -3.24
C LEU A 236 9.44 18.28 -4.75
N GLY A 237 8.39 17.85 -5.44
CA GLY A 237 8.15 18.17 -6.84
C GLY A 237 8.87 17.31 -7.87
N SER A 238 9.73 16.37 -7.46
CA SER A 238 10.51 15.61 -8.44
C SER A 238 9.66 14.63 -9.25
N THR A 239 10.02 14.43 -10.51
CA THR A 239 9.56 13.25 -11.26
C THR A 239 10.43 12.07 -10.86
N GLN A 240 9.82 10.95 -10.46
CA GLN A 240 10.54 9.70 -10.23
C GLN A 240 10.25 8.69 -11.33
N VAL A 241 11.28 7.99 -11.81
CA VAL A 241 11.17 7.02 -12.89
C VAL A 241 11.90 5.72 -12.58
N ASP A 242 11.48 4.64 -13.24
CA ASP A 242 12.21 3.37 -13.26
C ASP A 242 11.90 2.68 -14.58
N ASP A 243 12.92 2.28 -15.34
CA ASP A 243 12.81 1.51 -16.58
C ASP A 243 13.63 0.21 -16.56
N THR A 244 14.13 -0.16 -15.38
CA THR A 244 15.07 -1.28 -15.20
C THR A 244 14.39 -2.58 -14.78
N PHE A 245 13.10 -2.53 -14.45
CA PHE A 245 12.38 -3.69 -13.92
C PHE A 245 11.85 -4.63 -15.01
N ALA A 246 11.88 -5.93 -14.72
CA ALA A 246 11.18 -6.95 -15.48
C ALA A 246 9.78 -7.20 -14.89
N VAL A 247 8.86 -7.68 -15.72
CA VAL A 247 7.48 -7.97 -15.33
C VAL A 247 7.19 -9.46 -15.53
N PRO A 248 6.92 -10.22 -14.45
CA PRO A 248 6.49 -11.61 -14.55
C PRO A 248 5.15 -11.76 -15.30
N GLY A 249 4.81 -13.00 -15.66
CA GLY A 249 3.50 -13.32 -16.20
C GLY A 249 2.36 -13.12 -15.19
N ALA A 250 1.16 -12.96 -15.72
CA ALA A 250 -0.09 -13.08 -14.99
C ALA A 250 -0.30 -14.51 -14.47
N SER A 251 -1.01 -14.62 -13.34
CA SER A 251 -1.34 -15.87 -12.69
C SER A 251 -2.66 -15.77 -11.94
N GLY A 252 -3.39 -16.88 -11.86
CA GLY A 252 -4.60 -17.00 -11.04
C GLY A 252 -5.83 -16.30 -11.62
N CYS A 253 -5.80 -15.95 -12.91
CA CYS A 253 -6.89 -15.36 -13.63
C CYS A 253 -7.89 -16.42 -14.11
N GLY A 254 -9.17 -16.17 -13.83
CA GLY A 254 -10.29 -17.03 -14.19
C GLY A 254 -10.70 -18.04 -13.12
N LEU A 255 -11.87 -18.65 -13.34
CA LEU A 255 -12.46 -19.66 -12.44
C LEU A 255 -11.85 -21.06 -12.61
N GLY A 256 -10.52 -21.17 -12.70
CA GLY A 256 -9.84 -22.48 -12.74
C GLY A 256 -9.75 -23.16 -14.11
N LEU A 257 -9.97 -22.43 -15.21
CA LEU A 257 -9.84 -22.94 -16.59
C LEU A 257 -8.36 -23.07 -17.04
N LEU A 258 -7.59 -23.92 -16.36
CA LEU A 258 -6.23 -24.38 -16.74
C LEU A 258 -5.22 -23.28 -17.17
N GLY A 259 -5.35 -22.05 -16.66
CA GLY A 259 -4.44 -20.93 -16.99
C GLY A 259 -4.65 -20.30 -18.38
N ILE A 260 -5.77 -20.60 -19.07
CA ILE A 260 -6.07 -20.02 -20.39
C ILE A 260 -6.19 -18.49 -20.30
N ILE A 261 -6.84 -17.99 -19.25
CA ILE A 261 -7.03 -16.54 -19.06
C ILE A 261 -5.70 -15.86 -18.69
N ASP A 262 -4.84 -16.53 -17.90
CA ASP A 262 -3.47 -16.05 -17.67
C ASP A 262 -2.73 -15.86 -19.01
N GLY A 263 -2.83 -16.84 -19.91
CA GLY A 263 -2.28 -16.77 -21.26
C GLY A 263 -2.81 -15.60 -22.09
N ALA A 264 -4.10 -15.31 -22.01
CA ALA A 264 -4.72 -14.19 -22.72
C ALA A 264 -4.24 -12.83 -22.19
N VAL A 265 -4.20 -12.65 -20.85
CA VAL A 265 -3.63 -11.46 -20.20
C VAL A 265 -2.18 -11.29 -20.65
N ASN A 266 -1.39 -12.36 -20.58
CA ASN A 266 0.01 -12.37 -20.98
C ASN A 266 0.21 -11.99 -22.44
N LEU A 267 -0.55 -12.58 -23.36
CA LEU A 267 -0.43 -12.30 -24.79
C LEU A 267 -0.73 -10.83 -25.10
N LYS A 268 -1.80 -10.28 -24.51
CA LYS A 268 -2.21 -8.89 -24.78
C LYS A 268 -1.25 -7.87 -24.17
N THR A 269 -0.86 -8.08 -22.91
CA THR A 269 0.06 -7.17 -22.21
C THR A 269 1.50 -7.36 -22.67
N GLY A 270 1.83 -8.49 -23.31
CA GLY A 270 3.19 -8.83 -23.72
C GLY A 270 4.05 -9.31 -22.55
N LEU A 271 3.47 -10.18 -21.71
CA LEU A 271 4.12 -10.72 -20.52
C LEU A 271 4.53 -12.20 -20.70
N PRO A 272 5.59 -12.66 -20.01
CA PRO A 272 6.51 -11.86 -19.20
C PRO A 272 7.30 -10.85 -20.06
N SER A 273 7.57 -9.68 -19.50
CA SER A 273 8.28 -8.60 -20.17
C SER A 273 9.66 -8.40 -19.53
N ALA A 274 10.71 -8.43 -20.35
CA ALA A 274 12.08 -8.24 -19.88
C ALA A 274 12.33 -6.79 -19.39
N ALA A 275 13.37 -6.61 -18.57
CA ALA A 275 13.88 -5.29 -18.19
C ALA A 275 14.18 -4.42 -19.43
N GLY A 276 14.03 -3.09 -19.30
CA GLY A 276 14.20 -2.14 -20.41
C GLY A 276 12.99 -2.04 -21.36
N LYS A 277 11.96 -2.88 -21.20
CA LYS A 277 10.69 -2.77 -21.94
C LYS A 277 9.54 -2.16 -21.14
N ASN A 278 9.76 -1.96 -19.86
CA ASN A 278 8.77 -1.47 -18.91
C ASN A 278 9.22 -0.11 -18.40
N LYS A 279 8.28 0.71 -17.94
CA LYS A 279 8.59 2.04 -17.41
C LYS A 279 7.57 2.44 -16.36
N LEU A 280 8.04 2.97 -15.25
CA LEU A 280 7.28 3.67 -14.25
C LEU A 280 7.65 5.15 -14.34
N THR A 281 6.64 6.01 -14.20
CA THR A 281 6.83 7.44 -14.03
C THR A 281 5.83 7.91 -12.99
N LEU A 282 6.33 8.52 -11.92
CA LEU A 282 5.55 9.15 -10.85
C LEU A 282 5.80 10.65 -10.95
N ASN A 283 4.73 11.42 -11.14
CA ASN A 283 4.84 12.86 -11.36
C ASN A 283 4.68 13.61 -10.04
N ASN A 284 5.40 14.73 -9.91
CA ASN A 284 5.27 15.67 -8.80
C ASN A 284 5.32 14.97 -7.44
N THR A 285 6.30 14.09 -7.26
CA THR A 285 6.44 13.31 -6.04
C THR A 285 6.77 14.21 -4.87
N GLN A 286 6.16 13.93 -3.72
CA GLN A 286 6.35 14.65 -2.49
C GLN A 286 6.85 13.62 -1.48
N THR A 287 8.14 13.68 -1.18
CA THR A 287 8.80 12.73 -0.28
C THR A 287 9.21 13.46 0.98
N HIS A 288 8.86 12.87 2.11
CA HIS A 288 9.24 13.35 3.42
C HIS A 288 9.94 12.26 4.20
N LEU A 289 10.99 12.63 4.91
CA LEU A 289 11.67 11.79 5.88
C LEU A 289 11.64 12.51 7.23
N GLY A 290 10.90 11.94 8.18
CA GLY A 290 10.63 12.54 9.49
C GLY A 290 11.22 11.71 10.61
N GLY A 291 11.76 12.36 11.63
CA GLY A 291 12.38 11.67 12.76
C GLY A 291 12.82 12.65 13.85
N LEU A 292 13.63 12.16 14.77
CA LEU A 292 14.30 13.00 15.76
C LEU A 292 15.35 13.87 15.07
N PHE A 293 15.47 15.14 15.46
CA PHE A 293 16.49 16.03 14.92
C PHE A 293 17.90 15.62 15.39
N ALA A 294 18.02 15.24 16.66
CA ALA A 294 19.27 14.80 17.27
C ALA A 294 19.04 13.51 18.07
N PRO A 295 18.94 12.33 17.43
CA PRO A 295 18.56 11.09 18.11
C PRO A 295 19.50 10.70 19.27
N GLY A 296 20.78 11.10 19.22
CA GLY A 296 21.75 10.82 20.30
C GLY A 296 21.47 11.55 21.61
N THR A 297 20.64 12.61 21.64
CA THR A 297 20.31 13.33 22.88
C THR A 297 19.32 12.57 23.76
N VAL A 298 18.60 11.61 23.18
CA VAL A 298 17.61 10.76 23.85
C VAL A 298 18.04 9.30 23.92
N ALA A 299 19.33 9.03 23.69
CA ALA A 299 19.85 7.68 23.79
C ALA A 299 19.74 7.13 25.23
N PRO A 300 19.45 5.83 25.41
CA PRO A 300 19.32 4.77 24.40
C PRO A 300 17.87 4.56 23.90
N ASP A 301 16.99 5.55 24.01
CA ASP A 301 15.55 5.40 23.87
C ASP A 301 14.98 6.07 22.60
N ALA A 302 15.80 6.40 21.60
CA ALA A 302 15.37 7.12 20.39
C ALA A 302 14.16 6.49 19.69
N GLY A 303 14.11 5.17 19.58
CA GLY A 303 12.95 4.44 19.03
C GLY A 303 11.66 4.67 19.81
N LYS A 304 11.76 4.67 21.14
CA LYS A 304 10.61 4.90 22.03
C LYS A 304 10.15 6.35 21.97
N VAL A 305 11.09 7.30 21.93
CA VAL A 305 10.77 8.73 21.82
C VAL A 305 10.10 9.03 20.47
N LEU A 306 10.58 8.45 19.36
CA LEU A 306 9.91 8.60 18.06
C LEU A 306 8.47 8.05 18.09
N SER A 307 8.27 6.87 18.68
CA SER A 307 6.92 6.30 18.85
C SER A 307 6.03 7.22 19.69
N GLN A 308 6.52 7.77 20.79
CA GLN A 308 5.79 8.72 21.62
C GLN A 308 5.42 10.00 20.86
N TYR A 309 6.33 10.57 20.06
CA TYR A 309 6.07 11.76 19.25
C TYR A 309 5.00 11.50 18.20
N TRP A 310 5.11 10.38 17.49
CA TRP A 310 4.15 10.02 16.47
C TRP A 310 2.74 9.81 17.04
N HIS A 311 2.61 9.05 18.13
CA HIS A 311 1.33 8.82 18.81
C HIS A 311 0.78 10.05 19.52
N GLY A 312 1.64 10.91 20.08
CA GLY A 312 1.24 12.12 20.82
C GLY A 312 0.49 13.14 19.96
N THR A 313 0.69 13.08 18.63
CA THR A 313 -0.02 13.94 17.68
C THR A 313 -1.25 13.30 17.05
N ALA A 314 -1.54 12.04 17.38
CA ALA A 314 -2.68 11.35 16.83
C ALA A 314 -3.97 11.92 17.43
N ASN A 315 -4.77 12.60 16.60
CA ASN A 315 -6.10 13.11 16.94
C ASN A 315 -7.23 12.29 16.30
#